data_AF-A0A936NQ82-F1
#
_entry.id   AF-A0A936NQ82-F1
#
_cell.length_a   1.000
_cell.length_b   1.000
_cell.length_c   1.000
_cell.angle_alpha   90.00
_cell.angle_beta   90.00
_cell.angle_gamma   90.00
#
_symmetry.space_group_name_H-M   'P 1'
#
loop_
_entity.id
_entity.type
_entity.pdbx_description
1 polymer ?
#
loop_
_entity_poly.entity_id
_entity_poly.type
_entity_poly.pdbx_seq_one_letter_code
_entity_poly.pdbx_strand_id
1 'polypeptide(L)'
;MQIIVVFSRLIRLSMIMIILLVGFGRVCGQTPADKAELERQAIEKKSLRLLDELVTEAASITHPQTRLALMTTAVELYWDRDEPKARNLINEVMNQIIALNAEYSGPESAARLGRMSRRSHPMALRSGMLRFLSKKDSRLALQFLQATRPAQSLNTIYGNANVDEDRYLEMELAANIAGNDLDTAYRIAEESIARKLDHQVFEIFNSLAKKSPPHAIKLGGLINSHLQSKNILESYNDINSLFSMLQSLRMQVGGPAGKDSNAKSHSGLREQDLDAYRQLIRDSLELMAKTVIRITPADLVEQRRSDQTRTLLTQLQEWIPEFDAYLPNRSAAVKARLNQYKSATHYTPQNHAAAEYIKSTSDKSAREILEMASSAPEDVRSQLHYRALEKAVSDGDAETARQIAREKVGNPVNGLEMLNSLELQAAYRAAKLGKYDEALRLLSADMPDDEKGQLLADWASSAADANNPVAAKKLIDQARALVGNKMESRKQVDTQILIAISSIKADPDSSFETAHAAIERFNQVIAAGQEFARFEGMGDNDFGLEFLQFTEMTNIKINILISRLARVDFEKAENVLRRWQMPEIRIQMALSVLSDLLINPEPITDKTGEMAEK
;
A
#
# COMPACT_ATOMS: atom_id res chain seq x y z
N MET A 1 42.75 39.16 -64.75
CA MET A 1 42.69 39.29 -63.27
C MET A 1 41.32 39.77 -62.75
N GLN A 2 40.53 40.54 -63.50
CA GLN A 2 39.18 40.97 -63.06
C GLN A 2 38.12 39.85 -63.03
N ILE A 3 38.22 38.82 -63.88
CA ILE A 3 37.24 37.71 -63.93
C ILE A 3 37.29 36.84 -62.66
N ILE A 4 38.48 36.67 -62.06
CA ILE A 4 38.67 35.87 -60.83
C ILE A 4 38.04 36.56 -59.60
N VAL A 5 38.06 37.89 -59.57
CA VAL A 5 37.47 38.67 -58.45
C VAL A 5 35.94 38.63 -58.49
N VAL A 6 35.35 38.63 -59.69
CA VAL A 6 33.88 38.53 -59.85
C VAL A 6 33.38 37.13 -59.48
N PHE A 7 34.12 36.08 -59.86
CA PHE A 7 33.76 34.69 -59.53
C PHE A 7 33.83 34.41 -58.01
N SER A 8 34.82 34.98 -57.31
CA SER A 8 34.95 34.88 -55.85
C SER A 8 33.80 35.55 -55.09
N ARG A 9 33.28 36.68 -55.61
CA ARG A 9 32.13 37.38 -55.01
C ARG A 9 30.81 36.65 -55.24
N LEU A 10 30.64 35.99 -56.40
CA LEU A 10 29.47 35.15 -56.70
C LEU A 10 29.42 33.87 -55.85
N ILE A 11 30.56 33.23 -55.60
CA ILE A 11 30.63 32.04 -54.72
C ILE A 11 30.33 32.41 -53.26
N ARG A 12 30.80 33.57 -52.79
CA ARG A 12 30.49 34.05 -51.43
C ARG A 12 29.01 34.40 -51.24
N LEU A 13 28.37 34.98 -52.26
CA LEU A 13 26.93 35.24 -52.24
C LEU A 13 26.09 33.96 -52.31
N SER A 14 26.50 32.95 -53.08
CA SER A 14 25.78 31.66 -53.12
C SER A 14 25.95 30.87 -51.81
N MET A 15 27.13 30.90 -51.17
CA MET A 15 27.33 30.27 -49.86
C MET A 15 26.49 30.93 -48.75
N ILE A 16 26.39 32.27 -48.74
CA ILE A 16 25.54 32.97 -47.75
C ILE A 16 24.06 32.66 -47.98
N MET A 17 23.63 32.52 -49.25
CA MET A 17 22.25 32.16 -49.58
C MET A 17 21.93 30.69 -49.24
N ILE A 18 22.89 29.76 -49.40
CA ILE A 18 22.73 28.35 -48.99
C ILE A 18 22.72 28.21 -47.46
N ILE A 19 23.50 29.00 -46.72
CA ILE A 19 23.48 29.01 -45.25
C ILE A 19 22.15 29.61 -44.73
N LEU A 20 21.57 30.61 -45.41
CA LEU A 20 20.25 31.14 -45.07
C LEU A 20 19.09 30.19 -45.46
N LEU A 21 19.23 29.41 -46.52
CA LEU A 21 18.23 28.39 -46.93
C LEU A 21 18.28 27.12 -46.07
N VAL A 22 19.44 26.75 -45.53
CA VAL A 22 19.56 25.62 -44.57
C VAL A 22 19.14 26.04 -43.15
N GLY A 23 19.20 27.33 -42.80
CA GLY A 23 18.74 27.87 -41.52
C GLY A 23 17.22 27.92 -41.34
N PHE A 24 16.45 28.04 -42.44
CA PHE A 24 14.98 28.04 -42.38
C PHE A 24 14.33 26.65 -42.55
N GLY A 25 15.10 25.63 -42.94
CA GLY A 25 14.61 24.25 -43.12
C GLY A 25 14.57 23.39 -41.85
N ARG A 26 14.92 23.94 -40.68
CA ARG A 26 14.90 23.24 -39.37
C ARG A 26 13.92 23.83 -38.36
N VAL A 27 12.84 24.45 -38.83
CA VAL A 27 11.57 24.34 -38.08
C VAL A 27 10.97 22.98 -38.47
N CYS A 28 11.68 21.90 -38.14
CA CYS A 28 11.06 20.59 -38.07
C CYS A 28 9.93 20.73 -37.06
N GLY A 29 8.70 20.47 -37.48
CA GLY A 29 7.56 20.40 -36.58
C GLY A 29 7.91 19.45 -35.44
N GLN A 30 8.11 20.00 -34.24
CA GLN A 30 8.09 19.19 -33.03
C GLN A 30 6.76 18.45 -33.03
N THR A 31 6.82 17.13 -33.00
CA THR A 31 5.59 16.34 -32.89
C THR A 31 4.88 16.74 -31.60
N PRO A 32 3.55 16.61 -31.51
CA PRO A 32 2.83 16.86 -30.25
C PRO A 32 3.44 16.11 -29.05
N ALA A 33 4.02 14.94 -29.29
CA ALA A 33 4.75 14.15 -28.30
C ALA A 33 6.04 14.85 -27.80
N ASP A 34 6.83 15.46 -28.68
CA ASP A 34 8.06 16.16 -28.29
C ASP A 34 7.78 17.39 -27.42
N LYS A 35 6.68 18.11 -27.69
CA LYS A 35 6.26 19.26 -26.88
C LYS A 35 5.79 18.85 -25.49
N ALA A 36 4.99 17.79 -25.40
CA ALA A 36 4.50 17.27 -24.12
C ALA A 36 5.64 16.79 -23.21
N GLU A 37 6.67 16.15 -23.79
CA GLU A 37 7.85 15.71 -23.02
C GLU A 37 8.70 16.89 -22.55
N LEU A 38 8.88 17.93 -23.38
CA LEU A 38 9.59 19.16 -22.97
C LEU A 38 8.86 19.90 -21.84
N GLU A 39 7.53 20.01 -21.92
CA GLU A 39 6.70 20.61 -20.85
C GLU A 39 6.81 19.81 -19.56
N ARG A 40 6.79 18.47 -19.64
CA ARG A 40 6.97 17.59 -18.49
C ARG A 40 8.34 17.79 -17.83
N GLN A 41 9.42 17.83 -18.60
CA GLN A 41 10.77 18.08 -18.08
C GLN A 41 10.89 19.48 -17.45
N ALA A 42 10.21 20.49 -18.01
CA ALA A 42 10.17 21.82 -17.44
C ALA A 42 9.45 21.84 -16.08
N ILE A 43 8.30 21.18 -15.96
CA ILE A 43 7.56 21.03 -14.70
C ILE A 43 8.39 20.24 -13.67
N GLU A 44 9.05 19.17 -14.08
CA GLU A 44 9.92 18.37 -13.20
C GLU A 44 11.07 19.21 -12.66
N LYS A 45 11.75 19.99 -13.50
CA LYS A 45 12.83 20.88 -13.06
C LYS A 45 12.34 21.94 -12.07
N LYS A 46 11.17 22.56 -12.33
CA LYS A 46 10.56 23.53 -11.41
C LYS A 46 10.17 22.86 -10.08
N SER A 47 9.65 21.63 -10.15
CA SER A 47 9.25 20.81 -9.01
C SER A 47 10.44 20.45 -8.12
N LEU A 48 11.57 20.05 -8.72
CA LEU A 48 12.81 19.75 -7.97
C LEU A 48 13.42 21.00 -7.33
N ARG A 49 13.35 22.17 -8.00
CA ARG A 49 13.74 23.45 -7.39
C ARG A 49 12.88 23.74 -6.15
N LEU A 50 11.56 23.61 -6.27
CA LEU A 50 10.65 23.83 -5.14
C LEU A 50 10.92 22.82 -4.02
N LEU A 51 11.21 21.55 -4.34
CA LEU A 51 11.58 20.53 -3.35
C LEU A 51 12.84 20.91 -2.56
N ASP A 52 13.88 21.42 -3.23
CA ASP A 52 15.11 21.89 -2.57
C ASP A 52 14.83 23.05 -1.58
N GLU A 53 13.97 24.00 -1.99
CA GLU A 53 13.52 25.10 -1.12
C GLU A 53 12.76 24.59 0.10
N LEU A 54 11.82 23.66 -0.11
CA LEU A 54 10.98 23.08 0.95
C LEU A 54 11.78 22.25 1.95
N VAL A 55 12.80 21.51 1.52
CA VAL A 55 13.69 20.76 2.41
C VAL A 55 14.49 21.70 3.31
N THR A 56 14.94 22.82 2.74
CA THR A 56 15.64 23.87 3.49
C THR A 56 14.69 24.52 4.51
N GLU A 57 13.46 24.82 4.12
CA GLU A 57 12.44 25.37 5.02
C GLU A 57 12.06 24.38 6.12
N ALA A 58 11.91 23.09 5.77
CA ALA A 58 11.60 22.01 6.71
C ALA A 58 12.66 21.89 7.83
N ALA A 59 13.94 22.15 7.52
CA ALA A 59 15.00 22.15 8.52
C ALA A 59 14.80 23.20 9.63
N SER A 60 14.11 24.30 9.33
CA SER A 60 13.79 25.38 10.29
C SER A 60 12.56 25.12 11.16
N ILE A 61 11.80 24.05 10.87
CA ILE A 61 10.65 23.68 11.68
C ILE A 61 11.11 23.31 13.09
N THR A 62 10.47 23.93 14.08
CA THR A 62 10.85 23.81 15.49
C THR A 62 10.55 22.42 16.03
N HIS A 63 9.43 21.82 15.63
CA HIS A 63 9.01 20.52 16.11
C HIS A 63 9.75 19.38 15.37
N PRO A 64 10.58 18.58 16.08
CA PRO A 64 11.47 17.63 15.43
C PRO A 64 10.73 16.49 14.73
N GLN A 65 9.56 16.08 15.22
CA GLN A 65 8.71 15.06 14.58
C GLN A 65 8.11 15.57 13.29
N THR A 66 7.61 16.80 13.30
CA THR A 66 7.05 17.44 12.11
C THR A 66 8.14 17.59 11.05
N ARG A 67 9.31 18.09 11.44
CA ARG A 67 10.49 18.15 10.57
C ARG A 67 10.84 16.78 9.99
N LEU A 68 10.91 15.75 10.84
CA LEU A 68 11.23 14.38 10.42
C LEU A 68 10.20 13.81 9.43
N ALA A 69 8.91 14.07 9.65
CA ALA A 69 7.84 13.64 8.75
C ALA A 69 7.98 14.28 7.35
N LEU A 70 8.19 15.61 7.30
CA LEU A 70 8.40 16.35 6.06
C LEU A 70 9.66 15.88 5.32
N MET A 71 10.76 15.66 6.04
CA MET A 71 12.01 15.15 5.45
C MET A 71 11.86 13.74 4.91
N THR A 72 11.11 12.87 5.61
CA THR A 72 10.82 11.51 5.13
C THR A 72 10.06 11.54 3.81
N THR A 73 9.04 12.38 3.68
CA THR A 73 8.34 12.56 2.40
C THR A 73 9.27 13.09 1.30
N ALA A 74 10.15 14.04 1.61
CA ALA A 74 11.10 14.56 0.63
C ALA A 74 12.11 13.49 0.15
N VAL A 75 12.56 12.57 1.03
CA VAL A 75 13.40 11.43 0.62
C VAL A 75 12.73 10.62 -0.48
N GLU A 76 11.45 10.30 -0.31
CA GLU A 76 10.69 9.50 -1.28
C GLU A 76 10.60 10.21 -2.64
N LEU A 77 10.43 11.54 -2.64
CA LEU A 77 10.37 12.35 -3.85
C LEU A 77 11.70 12.45 -4.59
N TYR A 78 12.82 12.52 -3.86
CA TYR A 78 14.15 12.55 -4.46
C TYR A 78 14.60 11.20 -5.00
N TRP A 79 14.20 10.07 -4.41
CA TRP A 79 14.88 8.79 -4.65
C TRP A 79 15.06 8.41 -6.13
N ASP A 80 14.00 8.53 -6.93
CA ASP A 80 14.04 8.16 -8.35
C ASP A 80 14.60 9.27 -9.28
N ARG A 81 14.98 10.44 -8.74
CA ARG A 81 15.39 11.65 -9.50
C ARG A 81 16.77 12.18 -9.13
N ASP A 82 17.11 12.12 -7.84
CA ASP A 82 18.38 12.54 -7.25
C ASP A 82 18.68 11.62 -6.04
N GLU A 83 19.04 10.38 -6.34
CA GLU A 83 19.38 9.37 -5.34
C GLU A 83 20.49 9.84 -4.36
N PRO A 84 21.57 10.52 -4.80
CA PRO A 84 22.57 11.06 -3.88
C PRO A 84 21.98 12.03 -2.84
N LYS A 85 21.10 12.96 -3.25
CA LYS A 85 20.40 13.83 -2.28
C LYS A 85 19.47 13.03 -1.37
N ALA A 86 18.73 12.06 -1.90
CA ALA A 86 17.86 11.21 -1.09
C ALA A 86 18.66 10.47 0.00
N ARG A 87 19.81 9.88 -0.34
CA ARG A 87 20.71 9.20 0.60
C ARG A 87 21.28 10.15 1.66
N ASN A 88 21.68 11.36 1.26
CA ASN A 88 22.13 12.37 2.22
C ASN A 88 21.02 12.74 3.21
N LEU A 89 19.78 12.92 2.72
CA LEU A 89 18.63 13.23 3.57
C LEU A 89 18.23 12.07 4.47
N ILE A 90 18.41 10.81 4.04
CA ILE A 90 18.20 9.62 4.90
C ILE A 90 19.16 9.62 6.09
N ASN A 91 20.41 10.03 5.91
CA ASN A 91 21.36 10.15 7.03
C ASN A 91 20.89 11.18 8.06
N GLU A 92 20.33 12.30 7.60
CA GLU A 92 19.75 13.33 8.47
C GLU A 92 18.51 12.80 9.21
N VAL A 93 17.58 12.16 8.50
CA VAL A 93 16.40 11.49 9.08
C VAL A 93 16.80 10.47 10.14
N MET A 94 17.81 9.65 9.85
CA MET A 94 18.36 8.64 10.77
C MET A 94 18.92 9.27 12.05
N ASN A 95 19.73 10.33 11.92
CA ASN A 95 20.27 11.06 13.07
C ASN A 95 19.17 11.70 13.93
N GLN A 96 18.13 12.26 13.30
CA GLN A 96 17.00 12.84 14.04
C GLN A 96 16.18 11.78 14.77
N ILE A 97 15.96 10.59 14.20
CA ILE A 97 15.30 9.49 14.92
C ILE A 97 16.13 9.03 16.12
N ILE A 98 17.45 8.94 15.97
CA ILE A 98 18.35 8.59 17.08
C ILE A 98 18.24 9.63 18.21
N ALA A 99 18.26 10.92 17.87
CA ALA A 99 18.11 12.00 18.84
C ALA A 99 16.75 11.94 19.57
N LEU A 100 15.66 11.73 18.82
CA LEU A 100 14.31 11.57 19.38
C LEU A 100 14.22 10.36 20.31
N ASN A 101 14.79 9.21 19.91
CA ASN A 101 14.82 8.02 20.75
C ASN A 101 15.55 8.30 22.07
N ALA A 102 16.65 9.03 22.03
CA ALA A 102 17.40 9.41 23.24
C ALA A 102 16.56 10.33 24.15
N GLU A 103 15.87 11.33 23.60
CA GLU A 103 14.99 12.25 24.34
C GLU A 103 13.85 11.50 25.05
N TYR A 104 13.26 10.52 24.38
CA TYR A 104 12.10 9.79 24.92
C TYR A 104 12.44 8.58 25.80
N SER A 105 13.72 8.27 26.04
CA SER A 105 14.12 7.06 26.78
C SER A 105 13.83 7.07 28.29
N GLY A 106 13.35 8.18 28.87
CA GLY A 106 13.09 8.36 30.30
C GLY A 106 11.65 7.99 30.75
N PRO A 107 11.43 7.73 32.05
CA PRO A 107 10.12 7.31 32.58
C PRO A 107 9.02 8.39 32.46
N GLU A 108 9.37 9.69 32.54
CA GLU A 108 8.41 10.78 32.33
C GLU A 108 7.99 10.94 30.84
N SER A 109 8.82 10.43 29.93
CA SER A 109 8.63 10.54 28.49
C SER A 109 7.50 9.65 27.97
N ALA A 110 7.16 8.58 28.68
CA ALA A 110 6.05 7.68 28.35
C ALA A 110 4.70 8.40 28.27
N ALA A 111 4.43 9.28 29.24
CA ALA A 111 3.19 10.06 29.29
C ALA A 111 3.13 11.14 28.19
N ARG A 112 4.28 11.60 27.69
CA ARG A 112 4.36 12.54 26.57
C ARG A 112 4.10 11.83 25.24
N LEU A 113 4.67 10.64 25.06
CA LEU A 113 4.46 9.80 23.87
C LEU A 113 3.01 9.35 23.71
N GLY A 114 2.34 9.00 24.81
CA GLY A 114 0.92 8.61 24.79
C GLY A 114 -0.04 9.71 24.34
N ARG A 115 0.41 10.98 24.31
CA ARG A 115 -0.38 12.13 23.84
C ARG A 115 -0.07 12.55 22.41
N MET A 116 0.86 11.88 21.74
CA MET A 116 1.30 12.24 20.39
C MET A 116 0.44 11.57 19.32
N SER A 117 0.12 12.28 18.23
CA SER A 117 -0.52 11.64 17.07
C SER A 117 0.33 10.52 16.49
N ARG A 118 -0.35 9.45 16.03
CA ARG A 118 0.27 8.27 15.43
C ARG A 118 1.17 8.60 14.22
N ARG A 119 0.89 9.66 13.44
CA ARG A 119 1.72 10.03 12.27
C ARG A 119 3.01 10.74 12.65
N SER A 120 2.98 11.57 13.69
CA SER A 120 4.16 12.26 14.21
C SER A 120 5.00 11.37 15.13
N HIS A 121 4.47 10.20 15.49
CA HIS A 121 5.16 9.26 16.35
C HIS A 121 6.49 8.80 15.72
N PRO A 122 7.65 8.95 16.38
CA PRO A 122 8.95 8.60 15.81
C PRO A 122 9.02 7.17 15.29
N MET A 123 8.36 6.22 15.99
CA MET A 123 8.29 4.83 15.53
C MET A 123 7.47 4.65 14.25
N ALA A 124 6.39 5.43 14.05
CA ALA A 124 5.60 5.35 12.83
C ALA A 124 6.39 5.87 11.62
N LEU A 125 7.12 6.98 11.81
CA LEU A 125 8.02 7.55 10.80
C LEU A 125 9.17 6.61 10.47
N ARG A 126 9.80 6.02 11.50
CA ARG A 126 10.81 4.97 11.35
C ARG A 126 10.29 3.78 10.56
N SER A 127 9.13 3.23 10.93
CA SER A 127 8.53 2.09 10.22
C SER A 127 8.11 2.43 8.79
N GLY A 128 7.67 3.68 8.55
CA GLY A 128 7.41 4.19 7.20
C GLY A 128 8.67 4.17 6.33
N MET A 129 9.75 4.80 6.82
CA MET A 129 11.04 4.83 6.12
C MET A 129 11.61 3.42 5.90
N LEU A 130 11.49 2.53 6.89
CA LEU A 130 11.93 1.14 6.75
C LEU A 130 11.19 0.39 5.63
N ARG A 131 9.87 0.54 5.53
CA ARG A 131 9.08 -0.06 4.44
C ARG A 131 9.41 0.55 3.07
N PHE A 132 9.77 1.83 3.03
CA PHE A 132 10.24 2.49 1.83
C PHE A 132 11.60 1.93 1.39
N LEU A 133 12.58 1.95 2.30
CA LEU A 133 13.94 1.49 2.04
C LEU A 133 14.01 0.00 1.74
N SER A 134 13.18 -0.84 2.40
CA SER A 134 13.20 -2.28 2.15
C SER A 134 12.94 -2.64 0.69
N LYS A 135 12.10 -1.84 0.01
CA LYS A 135 11.76 -1.97 -1.42
C LYS A 135 12.80 -1.37 -2.35
N LYS A 136 13.55 -0.37 -1.90
CA LYS A 136 14.47 0.42 -2.73
C LYS A 136 15.94 -0.01 -2.58
N ASP A 137 16.39 -0.23 -1.36
CA ASP A 137 17.76 -0.63 -1.00
C ASP A 137 17.74 -1.38 0.34
N SER A 138 17.66 -2.71 0.29
CA SER A 138 17.56 -3.56 1.48
C SER A 138 18.81 -3.46 2.39
N ARG A 139 19.98 -3.09 1.84
CA ARG A 139 21.20 -2.89 2.64
C ARG A 139 21.12 -1.59 3.43
N LEU A 140 20.70 -0.50 2.79
CA LEU A 140 20.46 0.77 3.47
C LEU A 140 19.31 0.64 4.48
N ALA A 141 18.26 -0.12 4.17
CA ALA A 141 17.18 -0.42 5.10
C ALA A 141 17.69 -1.14 6.36
N LEU A 142 18.58 -2.13 6.21
CA LEU A 142 19.17 -2.84 7.35
C LEU A 142 20.05 -1.91 8.19
N GLN A 143 20.89 -1.10 7.55
CA GLN A 143 21.70 -0.09 8.25
C GLN A 143 20.81 0.88 9.04
N PHE A 144 19.75 1.37 8.41
CA PHE A 144 18.78 2.27 9.04
C PHE A 144 18.08 1.59 10.22
N LEU A 145 17.61 0.35 10.06
CA LEU A 145 16.97 -0.44 11.11
C LEU A 145 17.85 -0.55 12.35
N GLN A 146 19.12 -0.91 12.14
CA GLN A 146 20.10 -1.13 13.20
C GLN A 146 20.50 0.18 13.89
N ALA A 147 20.72 1.25 13.12
CA ALA A 147 21.10 2.55 13.65
C ALA A 147 19.97 3.22 14.44
N THR A 148 18.71 3.03 14.02
CA THR A 148 17.54 3.69 14.63
C THR A 148 16.80 2.85 15.66
N ARG A 149 17.36 1.70 16.06
CA ARG A 149 16.73 0.79 17.03
C ARG A 149 16.48 1.51 18.36
N PRO A 150 15.23 1.53 18.88
CA PRO A 150 14.93 2.20 20.15
C PRO A 150 15.56 1.47 21.34
N ALA A 151 15.83 2.20 22.42
CA ALA A 151 16.31 1.62 23.68
C ALA A 151 15.28 0.66 24.30
N GLN A 152 15.72 -0.34 25.07
CA GLN A 152 14.83 -1.33 25.69
C GLN A 152 13.77 -0.73 26.64
N SER A 153 14.05 0.43 27.25
CA SER A 153 13.10 1.16 28.10
C SER A 153 11.90 1.71 27.32
N LEU A 154 12.09 2.04 26.04
CA LEU A 154 11.01 2.47 25.16
C LEU A 154 10.12 1.28 24.77
N ASN A 155 10.69 0.10 24.58
CA ASN A 155 9.93 -1.11 24.22
C ASN A 155 8.96 -1.56 25.32
N THR A 156 9.26 -1.27 26.58
CA THR A 156 8.34 -1.54 27.71
C THR A 156 7.16 -0.58 27.73
N ILE A 157 7.33 0.66 27.25
CA ILE A 157 6.26 1.66 27.14
C ILE A 157 5.35 1.36 25.93
N TYR A 158 5.94 0.91 24.82
CA TYR A 158 5.20 0.61 23.58
C TYR A 158 4.62 -0.81 23.50
N GLY A 159 4.84 -1.63 24.52
CA GLY A 159 4.56 -3.06 24.51
C GLY A 159 5.62 -3.85 23.74
N ASN A 160 5.84 -5.11 24.16
CA ASN A 160 6.85 -6.01 23.57
C ASN A 160 6.66 -6.30 22.06
N ALA A 161 5.56 -5.87 21.44
CA ALA A 161 5.26 -6.06 20.02
C ALA A 161 6.34 -5.48 19.10
N ASN A 162 6.92 -4.32 19.43
CA ASN A 162 7.89 -3.64 18.56
C ASN A 162 9.25 -4.36 18.45
N VAL A 163 9.66 -5.10 19.48
CA VAL A 163 10.93 -5.86 19.47
C VAL A 163 10.82 -7.05 18.53
N ASP A 164 9.66 -7.72 18.55
CA ASP A 164 9.39 -8.84 17.67
C ASP A 164 9.20 -8.37 16.22
N GLU A 165 8.58 -7.20 15.98
CA GLU A 165 8.47 -6.59 14.65
C GLU A 165 9.82 -6.19 14.05
N ASP A 166 10.69 -5.52 14.83
CA ASP A 166 12.04 -5.14 14.38
C ASP A 166 12.86 -6.36 13.99
N ARG A 167 12.73 -7.44 14.75
CA ARG A 167 13.43 -8.69 14.46
C ARG A 167 12.86 -9.38 13.23
N TYR A 168 11.53 -9.41 13.09
CA TYR A 168 10.87 -9.92 11.89
C TYR A 168 11.41 -9.20 10.66
N LEU A 169 11.44 -7.87 10.70
CA LEU A 169 11.91 -7.05 9.59
C LEU A 169 13.42 -7.20 9.34
N GLU A 170 14.24 -7.30 10.40
CA GLU A 170 15.68 -7.58 10.26
C GLU A 170 15.92 -8.90 9.51
N MET A 171 15.12 -9.92 9.83
CA MET A 171 15.19 -11.22 9.15
C MET A 171 14.71 -11.16 7.70
N GLU A 172 13.63 -10.44 7.41
CA GLU A 172 13.14 -10.23 6.03
C GLU A 172 14.20 -9.48 5.19
N LEU A 173 14.79 -8.43 5.74
CA LEU A 173 15.88 -7.70 5.09
C LEU A 173 17.12 -8.58 4.89
N ALA A 174 17.48 -9.39 5.88
CA ALA A 174 18.57 -10.35 5.79
C ALA A 174 18.34 -11.37 4.67
N ALA A 175 17.11 -11.88 4.52
CA ALA A 175 16.75 -12.80 3.43
C ALA A 175 16.89 -12.15 2.05
N ASN A 176 16.52 -10.87 1.93
CA ASN A 176 16.65 -10.10 0.70
C ASN A 176 18.13 -9.78 0.35
N ILE A 177 18.96 -9.43 1.34
CA ILE A 177 20.40 -9.16 1.11
C ILE A 177 21.24 -10.43 0.98
N ALA A 178 20.76 -11.60 1.39
CA ALA A 178 21.46 -12.89 1.19
C ALA A 178 21.81 -13.14 -0.28
N GLY A 179 21.17 -12.40 -1.20
CA GLY A 179 21.55 -12.34 -2.58
C GLY A 179 22.97 -11.81 -2.85
N ASN A 180 23.40 -10.81 -2.09
CA ASN A 180 24.56 -9.98 -2.38
C ASN A 180 25.56 -9.90 -1.22
N ASP A 181 25.10 -10.12 0.02
CA ASP A 181 25.87 -10.05 1.27
C ASP A 181 25.57 -11.29 2.12
N LEU A 182 26.26 -12.38 1.78
CA LEU A 182 26.07 -13.70 2.35
C LEU A 182 26.43 -13.75 3.85
N ASP A 183 27.54 -13.10 4.22
CA ASP A 183 28.07 -13.12 5.58
C ASP A 183 27.13 -12.38 6.55
N THR A 184 26.59 -11.22 6.13
CA THR A 184 25.65 -10.47 6.95
C THR A 184 24.36 -11.26 7.15
N ALA A 185 23.80 -11.85 6.09
CA ALA A 185 22.60 -12.67 6.19
C ALA A 185 22.79 -13.90 7.08
N TYR A 186 23.94 -14.58 6.95
CA TYR A 186 24.29 -15.73 7.80
C TYR A 186 24.39 -15.32 9.28
N ARG A 187 25.11 -14.23 9.59
CA ARG A 187 25.28 -13.75 10.96
C ARG A 187 23.94 -13.39 11.62
N ILE A 188 23.05 -12.71 10.89
CA ILE A 188 21.71 -12.37 11.41
C ILE A 188 20.90 -13.63 11.71
N ALA A 189 20.95 -14.63 10.82
CA ALA A 189 20.28 -15.90 11.04
C ALA A 189 20.84 -16.66 12.26
N GLU A 190 22.16 -16.66 12.43
CA GLU A 190 22.84 -17.27 13.60
C GLU A 190 22.42 -16.59 14.91
N GLU A 191 22.45 -15.25 14.97
CA GLU A 191 22.00 -14.48 16.14
C GLU A 191 20.52 -14.71 16.45
N SER A 192 19.69 -14.88 15.41
CA SER A 192 18.26 -15.18 15.56
C SER A 192 18.06 -16.56 16.19
N ILE A 193 18.69 -17.61 15.66
CA ILE A 193 18.63 -18.98 16.19
C ILE A 193 19.10 -19.04 17.65
N ALA A 194 20.17 -18.32 17.99
CA ALA A 194 20.71 -18.29 19.35
C ALA A 194 19.68 -17.79 20.39
N ARG A 195 18.73 -16.95 19.98
CA ARG A 195 17.66 -16.43 20.84
C ARG A 195 16.38 -17.27 20.73
N LYS A 196 15.88 -17.46 19.50
CA LYS A 196 14.66 -18.20 19.18
C LYS A 196 14.64 -18.51 17.68
N LEU A 197 14.44 -19.78 17.33
CA LEU A 197 14.24 -20.17 15.94
C LEU A 197 12.94 -19.55 15.38
N ASP A 198 13.08 -18.65 14.41
CA ASP A 198 11.97 -18.01 13.70
C ASP A 198 11.86 -18.54 12.26
N HIS A 199 10.67 -18.48 11.68
CA HIS A 199 10.37 -19.10 10.39
C HIS A 199 11.15 -18.46 9.22
N GLN A 200 11.49 -17.17 9.31
CA GLN A 200 12.25 -16.47 8.27
C GLN A 200 13.70 -16.96 8.18
N VAL A 201 14.21 -17.65 9.21
CA VAL A 201 15.53 -18.33 9.13
C VAL A 201 15.54 -19.30 7.95
N PHE A 202 14.41 -19.94 7.63
CA PHE A 202 14.29 -20.85 6.49
C PHE A 202 14.34 -20.13 5.15
N GLU A 203 13.85 -18.89 5.07
CA GLU A 203 13.98 -18.06 3.86
C GLU A 203 15.44 -17.70 3.60
N ILE A 204 16.16 -17.28 4.64
CA ILE A 204 17.61 -17.04 4.57
C ILE A 204 18.34 -18.33 4.18
N PHE A 205 18.02 -19.47 4.82
CA PHE A 205 18.59 -20.77 4.47
C PHE A 205 18.37 -21.10 2.98
N ASN A 206 17.16 -20.92 2.45
CA ASN A 206 16.84 -21.20 1.06
C ASN A 206 17.59 -20.26 0.09
N SER A 207 17.73 -18.99 0.43
CA SER A 207 18.52 -18.02 -0.34
C SER A 207 20.01 -18.36 -0.33
N LEU A 208 20.56 -18.69 0.84
CA LEU A 208 21.93 -19.15 0.99
C LEU A 208 22.15 -20.48 0.25
N ALA A 209 21.21 -21.42 0.28
CA ALA A 209 21.38 -22.72 -0.37
C ALA A 209 21.54 -22.58 -1.89
N LYS A 210 20.86 -21.59 -2.49
CA LYS A 210 20.97 -21.25 -3.91
C LYS A 210 22.29 -20.57 -4.27
N LYS A 211 22.83 -19.70 -3.41
CA LYS A 211 24.00 -18.85 -3.74
C LYS A 211 25.32 -19.28 -3.10
N SER A 212 25.26 -19.84 -1.90
CA SER A 212 26.40 -20.30 -1.11
C SER A 212 26.03 -21.54 -0.27
N PRO A 213 26.09 -22.73 -0.90
CA PRO A 213 25.83 -23.99 -0.21
C PRO A 213 26.61 -24.17 1.10
N PRO A 214 27.90 -23.77 1.21
CA PRO A 214 28.62 -23.85 2.48
C PRO A 214 27.99 -23.07 3.63
N HIS A 215 27.45 -21.87 3.39
CA HIS A 215 26.76 -21.09 4.42
C HIS A 215 25.43 -21.72 4.80
N ALA A 216 24.68 -22.22 3.81
CA ALA A 216 23.43 -22.91 4.05
C ALA A 216 23.62 -24.19 4.85
N ILE A 217 24.63 -25.00 4.55
CA ILE A 217 24.96 -26.22 5.30
C ILE A 217 25.28 -25.89 6.76
N LYS A 218 26.12 -24.87 7.01
CA LYS A 218 26.42 -24.40 8.39
C LYS A 218 25.14 -23.97 9.12
N LEU A 219 24.31 -23.15 8.45
CA LEU A 219 23.05 -22.66 9.03
C LEU A 219 22.07 -23.80 9.31
N GLY A 220 21.98 -24.78 8.40
CA GLY A 220 21.18 -25.98 8.58
C GLY A 220 21.63 -26.82 9.76
N GLY A 221 22.95 -26.93 9.98
CA GLY A 221 23.51 -27.56 11.18
C GLY A 221 23.10 -26.85 12.47
N LEU A 222 23.09 -25.52 12.48
CA LEU A 222 22.63 -24.72 13.62
C LEU A 222 21.12 -24.91 13.89
N ILE A 223 20.28 -24.92 12.85
CA ILE A 223 18.85 -25.18 12.97
C ILE A 223 18.60 -26.56 13.59
N ASN A 224 19.25 -27.61 13.05
CA ASN A 224 19.11 -28.97 13.56
C ASN A 224 19.56 -29.08 15.01
N SER A 225 20.70 -28.47 15.35
CA SER A 225 21.23 -28.46 16.72
C SER A 225 20.26 -27.78 17.69
N HIS A 226 19.66 -26.65 17.28
CA HIS A 226 18.66 -25.95 18.08
C HIS A 226 17.42 -26.81 18.32
N LEU A 227 16.86 -27.43 17.28
CA LEU A 227 15.68 -28.30 17.39
C LEU A 227 15.97 -29.56 18.23
N GLN A 228 17.17 -30.14 18.11
CA GLN A 228 17.59 -31.31 18.90
C GLN A 228 17.76 -31.02 20.39
N SER A 229 18.03 -29.77 20.76
CA SER A 229 18.20 -29.36 22.16
C SER A 229 16.88 -29.28 22.96
N LYS A 230 15.73 -29.43 22.30
CA LYS A 230 14.39 -29.20 22.87
C LYS A 230 13.44 -30.38 22.68
N ASN A 231 12.38 -30.42 23.49
CA ASN A 231 11.24 -31.31 23.25
C ASN A 231 10.27 -30.63 22.28
N ILE A 232 10.35 -30.97 20.99
CA ILE A 232 9.55 -30.29 19.95
C ILE A 232 8.03 -30.49 20.10
N LEU A 233 7.56 -31.50 20.86
CA LEU A 233 6.12 -31.69 21.12
C LEU A 233 5.52 -30.58 21.99
N GLU A 234 6.34 -29.80 22.69
CA GLU A 234 5.85 -28.72 23.57
C GLU A 234 5.54 -27.43 22.78
N SER A 235 6.01 -27.32 21.53
CA SER A 235 5.93 -26.11 20.72
C SER A 235 5.44 -26.44 19.30
N TYR A 236 4.26 -25.89 18.96
CA TYR A 236 3.72 -26.00 17.60
C TYR A 236 4.68 -25.41 16.56
N ASN A 237 5.40 -24.34 16.94
CA ASN A 237 6.36 -23.68 16.08
C ASN A 237 7.60 -24.55 15.81
N ASP A 238 8.01 -25.39 16.76
CA ASP A 238 9.19 -26.26 16.62
C ASP A 238 8.86 -27.43 15.68
N ILE A 239 7.64 -27.98 15.77
CA ILE A 239 7.14 -28.99 14.82
C ILE A 239 7.11 -28.42 13.40
N ASN A 240 6.49 -27.24 13.21
CA ASN A 240 6.45 -26.60 11.89
C ASN A 240 7.86 -26.30 11.37
N SER A 241 8.75 -25.80 12.23
CA SER A 241 10.15 -25.54 11.88
C SER A 241 10.87 -26.79 11.38
N LEU A 242 10.66 -27.94 12.03
CA LEU A 242 11.24 -29.21 11.59
C LEU A 242 10.74 -29.62 10.19
N PHE A 243 9.44 -29.48 9.92
CA PHE A 243 8.87 -29.77 8.61
C PHE A 243 9.33 -28.78 7.53
N SER A 244 9.40 -27.48 7.84
CA SER A 244 9.97 -26.47 6.95
C SER A 244 11.42 -26.79 6.60
N MET A 245 12.24 -27.20 7.58
CA MET A 245 13.61 -27.62 7.35
C MET A 245 13.70 -28.82 6.41
N LEU A 246 12.92 -29.87 6.67
CA LEU A 246 12.89 -31.07 5.83
C LEU A 246 12.47 -30.76 4.39
N GLN A 247 11.44 -29.92 4.21
CA GLN A 247 10.99 -29.49 2.89
C GLN A 247 12.10 -28.70 2.16
N SER A 248 12.73 -27.75 2.86
CA SER A 248 13.86 -26.98 2.35
C SER A 248 15.04 -27.86 1.92
N LEU A 249 15.40 -28.87 2.71
CA LEU A 249 16.46 -29.82 2.38
C LEU A 249 16.10 -30.73 1.21
N ARG A 250 14.85 -31.23 1.16
CA ARG A 250 14.33 -32.06 0.06
C ARG A 250 14.44 -31.33 -1.28
N MET A 251 14.21 -30.02 -1.30
CA MET A 251 14.39 -29.21 -2.50
C MET A 251 15.84 -29.14 -2.99
N GLN A 252 16.84 -29.28 -2.11
CA GLN A 252 18.26 -29.23 -2.49
C GLN A 252 18.78 -30.57 -3.03
N VAL A 253 18.34 -31.68 -2.45
CA VAL A 253 18.85 -33.03 -2.77
C VAL A 253 18.00 -33.73 -3.85
N GLY A 254 16.75 -33.30 -4.03
CA GLY A 254 15.74 -34.05 -4.78
C GLY A 254 15.12 -35.15 -3.92
N GLY A 255 13.83 -35.45 -4.14
CA GLY A 255 13.13 -36.50 -3.39
C GLY A 255 13.73 -37.89 -3.63
N PRO A 256 13.44 -38.88 -2.76
CA PRO A 256 13.86 -40.26 -2.97
C PRO A 256 13.36 -40.73 -4.34
N ALA A 257 14.28 -41.19 -5.17
CA ALA A 257 14.11 -41.43 -6.60
C ALA A 257 12.76 -42.08 -6.97
N GLY A 258 11.95 -41.42 -7.82
CA GLY A 258 11.06 -42.17 -8.73
C GLY A 258 9.63 -41.71 -9.04
N LYS A 259 9.09 -40.55 -8.62
CA LYS A 259 7.71 -40.16 -9.06
C LYS A 259 7.47 -38.75 -9.57
N ASP A 260 8.33 -37.78 -9.27
CA ASP A 260 8.20 -36.44 -9.85
C ASP A 260 9.22 -36.24 -10.98
N SER A 261 8.91 -36.79 -12.16
CA SER A 261 9.69 -36.64 -13.39
C SER A 261 9.76 -35.21 -13.93
N ASN A 262 9.17 -34.23 -13.24
CA ASN A 262 9.26 -32.80 -13.57
C ASN A 262 10.26 -32.02 -12.69
N ALA A 263 10.88 -32.63 -11.68
CA ALA A 263 11.98 -32.00 -10.96
C ALA A 263 13.26 -32.14 -11.81
N LYS A 264 13.48 -31.20 -12.75
CA LYS A 264 14.82 -30.98 -13.30
C LYS A 264 15.76 -30.75 -12.13
N SER A 265 16.62 -31.73 -11.81
CA SER A 265 17.66 -31.61 -10.79
C SER A 265 18.43 -30.31 -10.99
N HIS A 266 18.24 -29.37 -10.05
CA HIS A 266 18.92 -28.08 -10.08
C HIS A 266 20.36 -28.13 -9.55
N SER A 267 20.91 -29.29 -9.20
CA SER A 267 22.17 -29.32 -8.47
C SER A 267 23.38 -29.19 -9.40
N GLY A 268 23.73 -27.94 -9.75
CA GLY A 268 25.13 -27.53 -9.98
C GLY A 268 25.97 -27.54 -8.69
N LEU A 269 25.53 -28.28 -7.67
CA LEU A 269 26.18 -28.44 -6.38
C LEU A 269 27.29 -29.49 -6.49
N ARG A 270 28.34 -29.34 -5.69
CA ARG A 270 29.40 -30.35 -5.58
C ARG A 270 28.86 -31.56 -4.81
N GLU A 271 29.33 -32.77 -5.12
CA GLU A 271 28.89 -33.99 -4.42
C GLU A 271 29.10 -33.90 -2.90
N GLN A 272 30.19 -33.26 -2.47
CA GLN A 272 30.44 -33.00 -1.05
C GLN A 272 29.35 -32.15 -0.40
N ASP A 273 28.83 -31.14 -1.10
CA ASP A 273 27.75 -30.29 -0.60
C ASP A 273 26.43 -31.11 -0.54
N LEU A 274 26.18 -31.99 -1.52
CA LEU A 274 25.03 -32.90 -1.52
C LEU A 274 25.06 -33.89 -0.37
N ASP A 275 26.22 -34.48 -0.07
CA ASP A 275 26.38 -35.39 1.06
C ASP A 275 26.13 -34.70 2.41
N ALA A 276 26.58 -33.44 2.55
CA ALA A 276 26.26 -32.64 3.73
C ALA A 276 24.76 -32.37 3.87
N TYR A 277 24.05 -32.05 2.78
CA TYR A 277 22.59 -31.91 2.83
C TYR A 277 21.87 -33.22 3.13
N ARG A 278 22.31 -34.35 2.56
CA ARG A 278 21.79 -35.68 2.90
C ARG A 278 21.97 -35.99 4.39
N GLN A 279 23.09 -35.58 4.98
CA GLN A 279 23.31 -35.72 6.42
C GLN A 279 22.31 -34.88 7.23
N LEU A 280 22.08 -33.62 6.85
CA LEU A 280 21.07 -32.77 7.51
C LEU A 280 19.65 -33.35 7.43
N ILE A 281 19.30 -34.02 6.32
CA ILE A 281 18.03 -34.76 6.18
C ILE A 281 17.96 -35.90 7.19
N ARG A 282 19.00 -36.74 7.27
CA ARG A 282 19.06 -37.85 8.24
C ARG A 282 18.90 -37.35 9.67
N ASP A 283 19.59 -36.28 10.03
CA ASP A 283 19.54 -35.71 11.39
C ASP A 283 18.13 -35.19 11.74
N SER A 284 17.46 -34.55 10.78
CA SER A 284 16.09 -34.03 10.93
C SER A 284 15.07 -35.17 11.06
N LEU A 285 15.17 -36.19 10.21
CA LEU A 285 14.30 -37.37 10.26
C LEU A 285 14.52 -38.17 11.56
N GLU A 286 15.74 -38.24 12.07
CA GLU A 286 16.03 -38.95 13.33
C GLU A 286 15.38 -38.23 14.51
N LEU A 287 15.39 -36.89 14.53
CA LEU A 287 14.65 -36.10 15.52
C LEU A 287 13.15 -36.36 15.44
N MET A 288 12.59 -36.37 14.22
CA MET A 288 11.18 -36.67 13.99
C MET A 288 10.79 -38.08 14.46
N ALA A 289 11.59 -39.11 14.12
CA ALA A 289 11.36 -40.48 14.57
C ALA A 289 11.39 -40.57 16.10
N LYS A 290 12.40 -39.99 16.75
CA LYS A 290 12.50 -39.96 18.23
C LYS A 290 11.27 -39.31 18.86
N THR A 291 10.77 -38.24 18.26
CA THR A 291 9.59 -37.51 18.73
C THR A 291 8.33 -38.36 18.62
N VAL A 292 8.09 -38.93 17.43
CA VAL A 292 6.89 -39.73 17.16
C VAL A 292 6.85 -41.00 18.01
N ILE A 293 7.97 -41.69 18.16
CA ILE A 293 8.08 -42.91 18.97
C ILE A 293 7.77 -42.62 20.46
N ARG A 294 8.00 -41.39 20.93
CA ARG A 294 7.76 -40.95 22.31
C ARG A 294 6.34 -40.48 22.59
N ILE A 295 5.52 -40.18 21.57
CA ILE A 295 4.11 -39.80 21.75
C ILE A 295 3.43 -40.83 22.65
N THR A 296 2.50 -40.45 23.52
CA THR A 296 1.70 -41.33 24.36
C THR A 296 0.20 -41.06 24.18
N PRO A 297 -0.71 -41.94 24.63
CA PRO A 297 -2.14 -41.64 24.63
C PRO A 297 -2.51 -40.37 25.40
N ALA A 298 -1.74 -40.00 26.44
CA ALA A 298 -1.99 -38.79 27.22
C ALA A 298 -1.82 -37.51 26.39
N ASP A 299 -0.85 -37.50 25.45
CA ASP A 299 -0.61 -36.35 24.58
C ASP A 299 -1.77 -36.07 23.61
N LEU A 300 -2.66 -37.05 23.38
CA LEU A 300 -3.85 -36.89 22.54
C LEU A 300 -5.09 -36.40 23.31
N VAL A 301 -5.05 -36.45 24.64
CA VAL A 301 -6.16 -36.04 25.51
C VAL A 301 -5.93 -34.65 26.07
N GLU A 302 -4.68 -34.29 26.38
CA GLU A 302 -4.34 -32.95 26.83
C GLU A 302 -4.61 -31.93 25.71
N GLN A 303 -5.57 -31.03 25.92
CA GLN A 303 -6.11 -30.13 24.89
C GLN A 303 -5.01 -29.38 24.10
N ARG A 304 -3.95 -28.93 24.77
CA ARG A 304 -2.85 -28.19 24.12
C ARG A 304 -1.94 -29.08 23.26
N ARG A 305 -1.64 -30.30 23.73
CA ARG A 305 -0.77 -31.26 23.02
C ARG A 305 -1.51 -32.06 21.97
N SER A 306 -2.84 -32.20 22.11
CA SER A 306 -3.68 -32.97 21.20
C SER A 306 -3.61 -32.41 19.78
N ASP A 307 -3.75 -31.09 19.63
CA ASP A 307 -3.68 -30.43 18.32
C ASP A 307 -2.28 -30.56 17.70
N GLN A 308 -1.23 -30.34 18.48
CA GLN A 308 0.16 -30.48 18.04
C GLN A 308 0.49 -31.91 17.59
N THR A 309 0.05 -32.89 18.38
CA THR A 309 0.26 -34.32 18.11
C THR A 309 -0.50 -34.74 16.85
N ARG A 310 -1.75 -34.28 16.68
CA ARG A 310 -2.54 -34.53 15.47
C ARG A 310 -1.90 -33.92 14.23
N THR A 311 -1.40 -32.69 14.31
CA THR A 311 -0.68 -32.04 13.20
C THR A 311 0.57 -32.82 12.82
N LEU A 312 1.40 -33.19 13.79
CA LEU A 312 2.61 -33.98 13.57
C LEU A 312 2.29 -35.33 12.90
N LEU A 313 1.31 -36.07 13.43
CA LEU A 313 0.91 -37.37 12.88
C LEU A 313 0.31 -37.26 11.47
N THR A 314 -0.39 -36.17 11.17
CA THR A 314 -0.96 -35.93 9.83
C THR A 314 0.14 -35.63 8.82
N GLN A 315 1.04 -34.69 9.14
CA GLN A 315 2.12 -34.28 8.24
C GLN A 315 3.17 -35.39 8.04
N LEU A 316 3.44 -36.21 9.06
CA LEU A 316 4.39 -37.33 8.97
C LEU A 316 4.04 -38.37 7.89
N GLN A 317 2.76 -38.52 7.54
CA GLN A 317 2.32 -39.48 6.52
C GLN A 317 2.99 -39.21 5.17
N GLU A 318 3.27 -37.94 4.86
CA GLU A 318 3.90 -37.51 3.60
C GLU A 318 5.40 -37.81 3.54
N TRP A 319 6.06 -38.06 4.69
CA TRP A 319 7.51 -38.24 4.83
C TRP A 319 7.97 -39.70 4.97
N ILE A 320 7.04 -40.65 4.90
CA ILE A 320 7.34 -42.09 5.00
C ILE A 320 8.37 -42.57 3.95
N PRO A 321 8.30 -42.17 2.67
CA PRO A 321 9.31 -42.59 1.68
C PRO A 321 10.73 -42.16 2.06
N GLU A 322 10.88 -40.98 2.66
CA GLU A 322 12.17 -40.45 3.12
C GLU A 322 12.72 -41.25 4.31
N PHE A 323 11.85 -41.73 5.21
CA PHE A 323 12.28 -42.66 6.26
C PHE A 323 12.82 -43.97 5.69
N ASP A 324 12.16 -44.54 4.67
CA ASP A 324 12.63 -45.77 4.02
C ASP A 324 14.00 -45.56 3.35
N ALA A 325 14.20 -44.41 2.70
CA ALA A 325 15.42 -44.10 1.97
C ALA A 325 16.61 -43.70 2.86
N TYR A 326 16.39 -42.85 3.87
CA TYR A 326 17.46 -42.24 4.65
C TYR A 326 17.65 -42.83 6.05
N LEU A 327 16.60 -43.43 6.63
CA LEU A 327 16.60 -44.05 7.97
C LEU A 327 15.85 -45.41 8.01
N PRO A 328 16.25 -46.41 7.22
CA PRO A 328 15.53 -47.68 7.11
C PRO A 328 15.34 -48.39 8.46
N ASN A 329 16.32 -48.24 9.37
CA ASN A 329 16.29 -48.83 10.72
C ASN A 329 15.21 -48.23 11.63
N ARG A 330 14.64 -47.06 11.29
CA ARG A 330 13.58 -46.39 12.06
C ARG A 330 12.20 -46.51 11.42
N SER A 331 12.13 -46.74 10.12
CA SER A 331 10.90 -46.70 9.34
C SER A 331 9.79 -47.62 9.89
N ALA A 332 10.13 -48.87 10.24
CA ALA A 332 9.16 -49.83 10.77
C ALA A 332 8.50 -49.34 12.07
N ALA A 333 9.28 -48.74 12.99
CA ALA A 333 8.77 -48.22 14.24
C ALA A 333 7.86 -47.00 14.04
N VAL A 334 8.22 -46.09 13.13
CA VAL A 334 7.41 -44.91 12.80
C VAL A 334 6.07 -45.31 12.18
N LYS A 335 6.07 -46.22 11.21
CA LYS A 335 4.86 -46.75 10.56
C LYS A 335 3.91 -47.41 11.57
N ALA A 336 4.45 -48.20 12.50
CA ALA A 336 3.66 -48.81 13.57
C ALA A 336 2.94 -47.77 14.43
N ARG A 337 3.59 -46.63 14.74
CA ARG A 337 3.01 -45.57 15.58
C ARG A 337 1.91 -44.78 14.88
N LEU A 338 2.05 -44.48 13.59
CA LEU A 338 1.00 -43.80 12.81
C LEU A 338 -0.30 -44.62 12.75
N ASN A 339 -0.17 -45.92 12.51
CA ASN A 339 -1.32 -46.82 12.41
C ASN A 339 -2.13 -46.88 13.72
N GLN A 340 -1.48 -46.68 14.86
CA GLN A 340 -2.13 -46.68 16.17
C GLN A 340 -3.08 -45.50 16.39
N TYR A 341 -2.94 -44.39 15.65
CA TYR A 341 -3.64 -43.12 15.93
C TYR A 341 -4.53 -42.59 14.81
N LYS A 342 -4.85 -43.42 13.82
CA LYS A 342 -5.60 -43.06 12.62
C LYS A 342 -7.01 -42.49 12.87
N SER A 343 -7.64 -42.81 14.00
CA SER A 343 -9.01 -42.40 14.35
C SER A 343 -9.14 -41.01 14.97
N ALA A 344 -8.04 -40.35 15.34
CA ALA A 344 -8.07 -39.12 16.15
C ALA A 344 -8.15 -37.80 15.33
N THR A 345 -8.39 -37.81 14.02
CA THR A 345 -8.12 -36.67 13.10
C THR A 345 -9.33 -35.92 12.47
N HIS A 346 -10.62 -36.14 12.84
CA HIS A 346 -11.80 -35.52 12.16
C HIS A 346 -12.73 -34.63 13.07
N TYR A 347 -13.23 -33.46 12.57
CA TYR A 347 -13.95 -32.29 13.22
C TYR A 347 -15.53 -32.39 13.33
N THR A 348 -16.23 -31.47 14.05
CA THR A 348 -17.64 -31.54 14.63
C THR A 348 -18.89 -31.10 13.77
N PRO A 349 -20.16 -31.47 14.15
CA PRO A 349 -21.38 -31.46 13.27
C PRO A 349 -22.25 -30.18 13.11
N GLN A 350 -22.24 -29.20 14.03
CA GLN A 350 -23.27 -28.14 14.12
C GLN A 350 -23.17 -27.03 13.05
N ASN A 351 -22.00 -26.89 12.43
CA ASN A 351 -21.73 -25.87 11.39
C ASN A 351 -22.18 -26.29 9.98
N HIS A 352 -22.82 -27.46 9.84
CA HIS A 352 -23.18 -28.03 8.54
C HIS A 352 -24.46 -27.41 7.94
N ALA A 353 -25.51 -27.19 8.75
CA ALA A 353 -26.85 -26.85 8.24
C ALA A 353 -26.97 -25.40 7.71
N ALA A 354 -26.35 -24.42 8.37
CA ALA A 354 -26.38 -23.03 7.91
C ALA A 354 -25.56 -22.83 6.61
N ALA A 355 -24.51 -23.62 6.41
CA ALA A 355 -23.69 -23.59 5.21
C ALA A 355 -24.45 -24.11 3.97
N GLU A 356 -25.42 -25.01 4.16
CA GLU A 356 -26.21 -25.59 3.06
C GLU A 356 -27.19 -24.59 2.44
N TYR A 357 -27.89 -23.77 3.24
CA TYR A 357 -28.80 -22.75 2.71
C TYR A 357 -28.08 -21.69 1.89
N ILE A 358 -26.93 -21.22 2.36
CA ILE A 358 -26.11 -20.22 1.65
C ILE A 358 -25.53 -20.81 0.35
N LYS A 359 -25.09 -22.08 0.38
CA LYS A 359 -24.62 -22.77 -0.83
C LYS A 359 -25.73 -22.93 -1.86
N SER A 360 -26.99 -23.05 -1.43
CA SER A 360 -28.14 -23.26 -2.33
C SER A 360 -28.62 -22.01 -3.08
N THR A 361 -28.10 -20.82 -2.75
CA THR A 361 -28.54 -19.55 -3.33
C THR A 361 -27.63 -19.02 -4.45
N SER A 362 -26.46 -19.64 -4.69
CA SER A 362 -25.45 -19.10 -5.62
C SER A 362 -25.95 -18.96 -7.06
N ASP A 363 -26.82 -19.87 -7.49
CA ASP A 363 -27.23 -20.01 -8.90
C ASP A 363 -28.67 -19.51 -9.14
N LYS A 364 -29.29 -18.87 -8.12
CA LYS A 364 -30.70 -18.46 -8.15
C LYS A 364 -30.88 -16.97 -8.41
N SER A 365 -31.97 -16.63 -9.09
CA SER A 365 -32.41 -15.24 -9.32
C SER A 365 -32.96 -14.62 -8.03
N ALA A 366 -33.04 -13.28 -8.00
CA ALA A 366 -33.60 -12.55 -6.86
C ALA A 366 -35.01 -13.03 -6.48
N ARG A 367 -35.87 -13.33 -7.46
CA ARG A 367 -37.23 -13.80 -7.24
C ARG A 367 -37.27 -15.21 -6.61
N GLU A 368 -36.41 -16.11 -7.07
CA GLU A 368 -36.29 -17.46 -6.49
C GLU A 368 -35.74 -17.42 -5.06
N ILE A 369 -34.85 -16.46 -4.76
CA ILE A 369 -34.35 -16.25 -3.39
C ILE A 369 -35.46 -15.71 -2.48
N LEU A 370 -36.31 -14.80 -2.95
CA LEU A 370 -37.50 -14.35 -2.19
C LEU A 370 -38.47 -15.49 -1.91
N GLU A 371 -38.68 -16.38 -2.88
CA GLU A 371 -39.55 -17.54 -2.70
C GLU A 371 -38.97 -18.49 -1.63
N MET A 372 -37.67 -18.77 -1.67
CA MET A 372 -37.02 -19.52 -0.59
C MET A 372 -37.18 -18.86 0.78
N ALA A 373 -37.01 -17.53 0.85
CA ALA A 373 -37.15 -16.77 2.09
C ALA A 373 -38.55 -16.95 2.71
N SER A 374 -39.60 -17.03 1.88
CA SER A 374 -40.97 -17.23 2.35
C SER A 374 -41.17 -18.56 3.11
N SER A 375 -40.37 -19.58 2.78
CA SER A 375 -40.41 -20.91 3.40
C SER A 375 -39.32 -21.16 4.46
N ALA A 376 -38.37 -20.24 4.59
CA ALA A 376 -37.23 -20.39 5.49
C ALA A 376 -37.59 -20.13 6.96
N PRO A 377 -36.85 -20.76 7.90
CA PRO A 377 -36.84 -20.39 9.31
C PRO A 377 -36.56 -18.89 9.53
N GLU A 378 -37.09 -18.34 10.63
CA GLU A 378 -37.04 -16.90 10.92
C GLU A 378 -35.62 -16.34 11.02
N ASP A 379 -34.69 -17.15 11.55
CA ASP A 379 -33.27 -16.84 11.69
C ASP A 379 -32.52 -16.73 10.34
N VAL A 380 -33.04 -17.35 9.28
CA VAL A 380 -32.45 -17.36 7.93
C VAL A 380 -33.21 -16.45 6.95
N ARG A 381 -34.51 -16.19 7.18
CA ARG A 381 -35.38 -15.42 6.27
C ARG A 381 -34.88 -14.01 5.98
N SER A 382 -34.47 -13.28 7.02
CA SER A 382 -33.94 -11.92 6.87
C SER A 382 -32.66 -11.89 6.03
N GLN A 383 -31.80 -12.91 6.18
CA GLN A 383 -30.59 -13.04 5.37
C GLN A 383 -30.94 -13.29 3.90
N LEU A 384 -31.97 -14.09 3.62
CA LEU A 384 -32.42 -14.37 2.25
C LEU A 384 -33.07 -13.15 1.57
N HIS A 385 -33.85 -12.33 2.28
CA HIS A 385 -34.37 -11.07 1.70
C HIS A 385 -33.24 -10.11 1.32
N TYR A 386 -32.19 -10.01 2.16
CA TYR A 386 -31.03 -9.19 1.85
C TYR A 386 -30.26 -9.75 0.64
N ARG A 387 -30.05 -11.07 0.57
CA ARG A 387 -29.44 -11.74 -0.60
C ARG A 387 -30.24 -11.53 -1.88
N ALA A 388 -31.58 -11.57 -1.81
CA ALA A 388 -32.43 -11.31 -2.96
C ALA A 388 -32.29 -9.86 -3.47
N LEU A 389 -32.19 -8.89 -2.55
CA LEU A 389 -31.94 -7.50 -2.90
C LEU A 389 -30.57 -7.32 -3.58
N GLU A 390 -29.50 -7.87 -3.00
CA GLU A 390 -28.15 -7.86 -3.60
C GLU A 390 -28.17 -8.44 -5.02
N LYS A 391 -28.88 -9.56 -5.19
CA LYS A 391 -29.01 -10.23 -6.49
C LYS A 391 -29.77 -9.39 -7.50
N ALA A 392 -30.89 -8.76 -7.11
CA ALA A 392 -31.66 -7.89 -8.00
C ALA A 392 -30.85 -6.68 -8.48
N VAL A 393 -30.04 -6.09 -7.59
CA VAL A 393 -29.12 -5.00 -7.95
C VAL A 393 -28.03 -5.48 -8.90
N SER A 394 -27.40 -6.61 -8.60
CA SER A 394 -26.35 -7.21 -9.45
C SER A 394 -26.86 -7.57 -10.85
N ASP A 395 -28.10 -8.04 -10.94
CA ASP A 395 -28.73 -8.45 -12.20
C ASP A 395 -29.31 -7.25 -12.96
N GLY A 396 -29.27 -6.04 -12.39
CA GLY A 396 -29.78 -4.81 -12.99
C GLY A 396 -31.31 -4.66 -12.95
N ASP A 397 -32.02 -5.53 -12.23
CA ASP A 397 -33.48 -5.50 -12.05
C ASP A 397 -33.86 -4.46 -10.98
N ALA A 398 -33.80 -3.20 -11.37
CA ALA A 398 -34.05 -2.06 -10.49
C ALA A 398 -35.50 -2.04 -9.96
N GLU A 399 -36.47 -2.54 -10.72
CA GLU A 399 -37.88 -2.55 -10.31
C GLU A 399 -38.11 -3.56 -9.18
N THR A 400 -37.60 -4.78 -9.32
CA THR A 400 -37.63 -5.79 -8.24
C THR A 400 -36.85 -5.31 -7.03
N ALA A 401 -35.68 -4.70 -7.20
CA ALA A 401 -34.89 -4.16 -6.08
C ALA A 401 -35.67 -3.09 -5.29
N ARG A 402 -36.35 -2.15 -5.99
CA ARG A 402 -37.20 -1.13 -5.35
C ARG A 402 -38.37 -1.76 -4.60
N GLN A 403 -39.00 -2.78 -5.18
CA GLN A 403 -40.12 -3.48 -4.53
C GLN A 403 -39.66 -4.17 -3.24
N ILE A 404 -38.55 -4.92 -3.29
CA ILE A 404 -37.97 -5.59 -2.11
C ILE A 404 -37.65 -4.57 -1.01
N ALA A 405 -36.98 -3.47 -1.37
CA ALA A 405 -36.62 -2.41 -0.43
C ALA A 405 -37.84 -1.79 0.26
N ARG A 406 -38.95 -1.58 -0.47
CA ARG A 406 -40.19 -1.02 0.07
C ARG A 406 -41.01 -1.99 0.92
N GLU A 407 -41.06 -3.26 0.52
CA GLU A 407 -42.08 -4.20 1.04
C GLU A 407 -41.53 -5.32 1.92
N LYS A 408 -40.24 -5.67 1.81
CA LYS A 408 -39.67 -6.90 2.43
C LYS A 408 -38.57 -6.62 3.44
N VAL A 409 -38.05 -5.40 3.48
CA VAL A 409 -37.13 -4.94 4.51
C VAL A 409 -37.94 -4.59 5.75
N GLY A 410 -37.74 -5.35 6.84
CA GLY A 410 -38.56 -5.22 8.05
C GLY A 410 -38.49 -3.85 8.75
N ASN A 411 -37.47 -3.04 8.46
CA ASN A 411 -37.33 -1.69 8.98
C ASN A 411 -37.60 -0.65 7.86
N PRO A 412 -38.66 0.19 7.97
CA PRO A 412 -38.98 1.22 6.97
C PRO A 412 -37.89 2.25 6.71
N VAL A 413 -37.08 2.59 7.73
CA VAL A 413 -35.95 3.53 7.57
C VAL A 413 -34.89 2.90 6.67
N ASN A 414 -34.52 1.65 6.94
CA ASN A 414 -33.57 0.91 6.12
C ASN A 414 -34.09 0.75 4.68
N GLY A 415 -35.40 0.52 4.51
CA GLY A 415 -36.03 0.44 3.18
C GLY A 415 -35.95 1.75 2.39
N LEU A 416 -36.15 2.90 3.04
CA LEU A 416 -36.01 4.22 2.42
C LEU A 416 -34.55 4.54 2.05
N GLU A 417 -33.60 4.24 2.94
CA GLU A 417 -32.17 4.39 2.67
C GLU A 417 -31.73 3.54 1.47
N MET A 418 -32.19 2.30 1.41
CA MET A 418 -31.95 1.41 0.27
C MET A 418 -32.56 1.98 -1.02
N LEU A 419 -33.78 2.51 -0.98
CA LEU A 419 -34.41 3.11 -2.15
C LEU A 419 -33.62 4.33 -2.65
N ASN A 420 -33.18 5.21 -1.76
CA ASN A 420 -32.35 6.37 -2.11
C ASN A 420 -31.03 5.94 -2.75
N SER A 421 -30.41 4.87 -2.22
CA SER A 421 -29.20 4.28 -2.81
C SER A 421 -29.43 3.76 -4.23
N LEU A 422 -30.57 3.09 -4.48
CA LEU A 422 -30.94 2.59 -5.81
C LEU A 422 -31.15 3.72 -6.83
N GLU A 423 -31.84 4.79 -6.44
CA GLU A 423 -32.06 5.94 -7.33
C GLU A 423 -30.76 6.68 -7.62
N LEU A 424 -29.89 6.84 -6.63
CA LEU A 424 -28.56 7.41 -6.84
C LEU A 424 -27.74 6.57 -7.82
N GLN A 425 -27.75 5.25 -7.69
CA GLN A 425 -27.09 4.35 -8.66
C GLN A 425 -27.70 4.45 -10.07
N ALA A 426 -29.02 4.60 -10.18
CA ALA A 426 -29.68 4.83 -11.47
C ALA A 426 -29.28 6.17 -12.08
N ALA A 427 -29.19 7.24 -11.27
CA ALA A 427 -28.71 8.56 -11.71
C ALA A 427 -27.27 8.49 -12.24
N TYR A 428 -26.35 7.82 -11.53
CA TYR A 428 -24.98 7.62 -12.01
C TYR A 428 -24.91 6.84 -13.33
N ARG A 429 -25.75 5.79 -13.49
CA ARG A 429 -25.83 5.06 -14.77
C ARG A 429 -26.31 5.95 -15.91
N ALA A 430 -27.35 6.75 -15.68
CA ALA A 430 -27.86 7.69 -16.67
C ALA A 430 -26.80 8.76 -17.04
N ALA A 431 -26.12 9.32 -16.05
CA ALA A 431 -25.04 10.28 -16.27
C ALA A 431 -23.87 9.69 -17.07
N LYS A 432 -23.46 8.45 -16.77
CA LYS A 432 -22.41 7.72 -17.53
C LYS A 432 -22.80 7.51 -19.00
N LEU A 433 -24.09 7.42 -19.31
CA LEU A 433 -24.62 7.36 -20.68
C LEU A 433 -24.81 8.74 -21.32
N GLY A 434 -24.36 9.82 -20.68
CA GLY A 434 -24.53 11.19 -21.14
C GLY A 434 -25.94 11.76 -20.98
N LYS A 435 -26.84 11.05 -20.29
CA LYS A 435 -28.24 11.44 -20.10
C LYS A 435 -28.43 12.27 -18.82
N TYR A 436 -27.76 13.42 -18.75
CA TYR A 436 -27.70 14.22 -17.52
C TYR A 436 -29.05 14.77 -17.05
N ASP A 437 -29.95 15.14 -17.96
CA ASP A 437 -31.27 15.63 -17.58
C ASP A 437 -32.15 14.50 -16.97
N GLU A 438 -31.95 13.25 -17.40
CA GLU A 438 -32.60 12.07 -16.78
C GLU A 438 -32.00 11.78 -15.41
N ALA A 439 -30.66 11.80 -15.30
CA ALA A 439 -29.95 11.62 -14.04
C ALA A 439 -30.42 12.63 -12.98
N LEU A 440 -30.60 13.90 -13.36
CA LEU A 440 -31.10 14.96 -12.46
C LEU A 440 -32.52 14.72 -11.97
N ARG A 441 -33.39 14.11 -12.77
CA ARG A 441 -34.77 13.78 -12.36
C ARG A 441 -34.84 12.62 -11.37
N LEU A 442 -33.83 11.76 -11.36
CA LEU A 442 -33.73 10.61 -10.45
C LEU A 442 -33.19 11.00 -9.07
N LEU A 443 -32.57 12.18 -8.94
CA LEU A 443 -32.13 12.68 -7.64
C LEU A 443 -33.32 13.08 -6.77
N SER A 444 -33.23 12.77 -5.48
CA SER A 444 -34.24 13.20 -4.49
C SER A 444 -34.40 14.72 -4.48
N ALA A 445 -35.64 15.19 -4.38
CA ALA A 445 -35.94 16.61 -4.21
C ALA A 445 -35.41 17.17 -2.88
N ASP A 446 -35.28 16.31 -1.86
CA ASP A 446 -34.80 16.66 -0.52
C ASP A 446 -33.27 16.58 -0.39
N MET A 447 -32.55 16.27 -1.49
CA MET A 447 -31.10 16.22 -1.49
C MET A 447 -30.52 17.63 -1.21
N PRO A 448 -29.60 17.76 -0.25
CA PRO A 448 -28.94 19.04 0.04
C PRO A 448 -28.22 19.63 -1.18
N ASP A 449 -28.25 20.96 -1.30
CA ASP A 449 -27.66 21.71 -2.42
C ASP A 449 -26.15 21.43 -2.60
N ASP A 450 -25.41 21.26 -1.51
CA ASP A 450 -23.99 20.93 -1.52
C ASP A 450 -23.70 19.52 -2.06
N GLU A 451 -24.54 18.53 -1.71
CA GLU A 451 -24.45 17.16 -2.21
C GLU A 451 -24.82 17.08 -3.70
N LYS A 452 -25.90 17.76 -4.09
CA LYS A 452 -26.31 17.86 -5.49
C LYS A 452 -25.29 18.63 -6.34
N GLY A 453 -24.70 19.69 -5.78
CA GLY A 453 -23.60 20.43 -6.41
C GLY A 453 -22.36 19.56 -6.63
N GLN A 454 -22.05 18.67 -5.67
CA GLN A 454 -20.95 17.72 -5.79
C GLN A 454 -21.18 16.74 -6.95
N LEU A 455 -22.39 16.15 -7.03
CA LEU A 455 -22.77 15.25 -8.12
C LEU A 455 -22.69 15.92 -9.49
N LEU A 456 -23.17 17.17 -9.60
CA LEU A 456 -23.10 17.96 -10.82
C LEU A 456 -21.65 18.18 -11.27
N ALA A 457 -20.74 18.47 -10.35
CA ALA A 457 -19.32 18.65 -10.65
C ALA A 457 -18.64 17.33 -11.08
N ASP A 458 -18.95 16.20 -10.42
CA ASP A 458 -18.48 14.87 -10.83
C ASP A 458 -18.96 14.50 -12.25
N TRP A 459 -20.23 14.77 -12.55
CA TRP A 459 -20.79 14.55 -13.88
C TRP A 459 -20.21 15.52 -14.91
N ALA A 460 -19.88 16.75 -14.53
CA ALA A 460 -19.21 17.69 -15.41
C ALA A 460 -17.80 17.21 -15.79
N SER A 461 -17.04 16.69 -14.83
CA SER A 461 -15.75 16.05 -15.11
C SER A 461 -15.90 14.87 -16.06
N SER A 462 -16.89 13.99 -15.81
CA SER A 462 -17.19 12.86 -16.70
C SER A 462 -17.58 13.31 -18.11
N ALA A 463 -18.37 14.39 -18.22
CA ALA A 463 -18.75 14.99 -19.50
C ALA A 463 -17.54 15.56 -20.25
N ALA A 464 -16.63 16.23 -19.53
CA ALA A 464 -15.40 16.75 -20.11
C ALA A 464 -14.49 15.63 -20.61
N ASP A 465 -14.35 14.54 -19.84
CA ASP A 465 -13.57 13.36 -20.24
C ASP A 465 -14.19 12.62 -21.43
N ALA A 466 -15.52 12.65 -21.57
CA ALA A 466 -16.27 12.15 -22.73
C ALA A 466 -16.29 13.14 -23.92
N ASN A 467 -15.47 14.20 -23.89
CA ASN A 467 -15.38 15.24 -24.91
C ASN A 467 -16.71 15.96 -25.20
N ASN A 468 -17.50 16.21 -24.15
CA ASN A 468 -18.73 16.98 -24.21
C ASN A 468 -18.61 18.28 -23.39
N PRO A 469 -17.84 19.27 -23.88
CA PRO A 469 -17.57 20.51 -23.15
C PRO A 469 -18.81 21.36 -22.91
N VAL A 470 -19.84 21.25 -23.77
CA VAL A 470 -21.11 21.97 -23.61
C VAL A 470 -21.89 21.42 -22.40
N ALA A 471 -21.99 20.09 -22.28
CA ALA A 471 -22.63 19.48 -21.12
C ALA A 471 -21.83 19.74 -19.84
N ALA A 472 -20.50 19.62 -19.89
CA ALA A 472 -19.62 19.91 -18.77
C ALA A 472 -19.83 21.33 -18.24
N LYS A 473 -19.81 22.32 -19.14
CA LYS A 473 -20.06 23.72 -18.79
C LYS A 473 -21.46 23.93 -18.20
N LYS A 474 -22.51 23.39 -18.82
CA LYS A 474 -23.89 23.47 -18.31
C LYS A 474 -23.99 22.92 -16.88
N LEU A 475 -23.37 21.78 -16.61
CA LEU A 475 -23.37 21.14 -15.29
C LEU A 475 -22.59 21.96 -14.25
N ILE A 476 -21.44 22.54 -14.61
CA ILE A 476 -20.67 23.45 -13.76
C ILE A 476 -21.47 24.71 -13.43
N ASP A 477 -22.10 25.33 -14.43
CA ASP A 477 -22.91 26.54 -14.24
C ASP A 477 -24.11 26.26 -13.30
N GLN A 478 -24.75 25.09 -13.45
CA GLN A 478 -25.80 24.65 -12.53
C GLN A 478 -25.27 24.41 -11.12
N ALA A 479 -24.11 23.76 -10.97
CA ALA A 479 -23.49 23.53 -9.67
C ALA A 479 -23.15 24.86 -8.97
N ARG A 480 -22.57 25.81 -9.70
CA ARG A 480 -22.26 27.16 -9.20
C ARG A 480 -23.52 27.93 -8.80
N ALA A 481 -24.58 27.87 -9.62
CA ALA A 481 -25.83 28.54 -9.32
C ALA A 481 -26.50 27.99 -8.05
N LEU A 482 -26.38 26.68 -7.82
CA LEU A 482 -26.95 26.00 -6.65
C LEU A 482 -26.18 26.31 -5.36
N VAL A 483 -24.85 26.22 -5.40
CA VAL A 483 -24.01 26.32 -4.20
C VAL A 483 -23.60 27.77 -3.90
N GLY A 484 -23.56 28.63 -4.93
CA GLY A 484 -23.06 30.01 -4.84
C GLY A 484 -21.55 30.05 -4.59
N ASN A 485 -21.08 31.04 -3.82
CA ASN A 485 -19.68 31.16 -3.37
C ASN A 485 -19.53 30.82 -1.87
N LYS A 486 -20.47 30.06 -1.30
CA LYS A 486 -20.50 29.77 0.13
C LYS A 486 -19.36 28.80 0.48
N MET A 487 -18.66 29.09 1.56
CA MET A 487 -17.56 28.28 2.12
C MET A 487 -17.65 28.25 3.67
N GLU A 488 -18.86 28.24 4.20
CA GLU A 488 -19.10 28.32 5.65
C GLU A 488 -18.90 26.95 6.31
N SER A 489 -19.31 25.87 5.63
CA SER A 489 -19.16 24.48 6.07
C SER A 489 -18.10 23.71 5.28
N ARG A 490 -17.62 22.60 5.86
CA ARG A 490 -16.67 21.70 5.18
C ARG A 490 -17.21 21.18 3.85
N LYS A 491 -18.48 20.76 3.82
CA LYS A 491 -19.11 20.25 2.60
C LYS A 491 -19.17 21.32 1.51
N GLN A 492 -19.47 22.58 1.87
CA GLN A 492 -19.46 23.68 0.91
C GLN A 492 -18.06 23.93 0.33
N VAL A 493 -17.02 23.95 1.16
CA VAL A 493 -15.61 24.06 0.69
C VAL A 493 -15.25 22.91 -0.24
N ASP A 494 -15.59 21.67 0.15
CA ASP A 494 -15.38 20.47 -0.66
C ASP A 494 -16.05 20.58 -2.03
N THR A 495 -17.30 21.03 -2.08
CA THR A 495 -18.06 21.19 -3.31
C THR A 495 -17.48 22.31 -4.18
N GLN A 496 -17.08 23.45 -3.61
CA GLN A 496 -16.41 24.52 -4.36
C GLN A 496 -15.09 24.07 -4.98
N ILE A 497 -14.27 23.34 -4.22
CA ILE A 497 -13.01 22.79 -4.74
C ILE A 497 -13.29 21.83 -5.90
N LEU A 498 -14.30 20.97 -5.78
CA LEU A 498 -14.65 20.04 -6.85
C LEU A 498 -15.14 20.78 -8.11
N ILE A 499 -16.00 21.78 -7.96
CA ILE A 499 -16.44 22.64 -9.07
C ILE A 499 -15.23 23.28 -9.75
N ALA A 500 -14.27 23.81 -8.98
CA ALA A 500 -13.04 24.37 -9.52
C ALA A 500 -12.21 23.32 -10.27
N ILE A 501 -12.02 22.12 -9.71
CA ILE A 501 -11.32 21.01 -10.38
C ILE A 501 -11.96 20.70 -11.75
N SER A 502 -13.28 20.63 -11.82
CA SER A 502 -14.02 20.39 -13.07
C SER A 502 -13.93 21.58 -14.04
N SER A 503 -13.67 22.78 -13.54
CA SER A 503 -13.61 24.02 -14.33
C SER A 503 -12.23 24.35 -14.90
N ILE A 504 -11.14 23.71 -14.44
CA ILE A 504 -9.76 24.09 -14.80
C ILE A 504 -9.55 24.24 -16.32
N LYS A 505 -10.09 23.31 -17.12
CA LYS A 505 -9.94 23.34 -18.59
C LYS A 505 -10.69 24.51 -19.24
N ALA A 506 -11.82 24.93 -18.66
CA ALA A 506 -12.69 25.95 -19.23
C ALA A 506 -12.39 27.36 -18.69
N ASP A 507 -11.99 27.45 -17.42
CA ASP A 507 -11.80 28.69 -16.68
C ASP A 507 -10.76 28.47 -15.54
N PRO A 508 -9.46 28.40 -15.89
CA PRO A 508 -8.41 28.20 -14.91
C PRO A 508 -8.30 29.36 -13.91
N ASP A 509 -8.61 30.59 -14.33
CA ASP A 509 -8.55 31.76 -13.43
C ASP A 509 -9.57 31.69 -12.31
N SER A 510 -10.84 31.36 -12.61
CA SER A 510 -11.84 31.12 -11.56
C SER A 510 -11.44 29.97 -10.63
N SER A 511 -10.75 28.96 -11.17
CA SER A 511 -10.25 27.82 -10.40
C SER A 511 -9.12 28.23 -9.45
N PHE A 512 -8.21 29.12 -9.88
CA PHE A 512 -7.20 29.75 -9.02
C PHE A 512 -7.83 30.61 -7.92
N GLU A 513 -8.84 31.43 -8.25
CA GLU A 513 -9.55 32.25 -7.25
C GLU A 513 -10.26 31.37 -6.20
N THR A 514 -10.84 30.25 -6.63
CA THR A 514 -11.47 29.28 -5.72
C THR A 514 -10.44 28.63 -4.80
N ALA A 515 -9.26 28.25 -5.33
CA ALA A 515 -8.17 27.72 -4.52
C ALA A 515 -7.68 28.75 -3.48
N HIS A 516 -7.56 30.02 -3.89
CA HIS A 516 -7.24 31.13 -2.98
C HIS A 516 -8.25 31.25 -1.85
N ALA A 517 -9.54 31.37 -2.17
CA ALA A 517 -10.60 31.52 -1.19
C ALA A 517 -10.68 30.32 -0.22
N ALA A 518 -10.48 29.10 -0.73
CA ALA A 518 -10.44 27.89 0.09
C ALA A 518 -9.27 27.91 1.09
N ILE A 519 -8.06 28.29 0.66
CA ILE A 519 -6.88 28.40 1.56
C ILE A 519 -7.10 29.46 2.63
N GLU A 520 -7.65 30.63 2.27
CA GLU A 520 -7.98 31.66 3.27
C GLU A 520 -8.98 31.15 4.29
N ARG A 521 -9.98 30.39 3.85
CA ARG A 521 -10.94 29.76 4.76
C ARG A 521 -10.28 28.73 5.66
N PHE A 522 -9.38 27.89 5.12
CA PHE A 522 -8.63 26.94 5.94
C PHE A 522 -7.75 27.64 6.98
N ASN A 523 -7.01 28.69 6.58
CA ASN A 523 -6.19 29.48 7.50
C ASN A 523 -7.03 30.01 8.67
N GLN A 524 -8.24 30.52 8.41
CA GLN A 524 -9.16 30.99 9.46
C GLN A 524 -9.58 29.86 10.42
N VAL A 525 -9.95 28.69 9.88
CA VAL A 525 -10.40 27.55 10.71
C VAL A 525 -9.23 26.98 11.52
N ILE A 526 -8.04 26.90 10.94
CA ILE A 526 -6.81 26.47 11.62
C ILE A 526 -6.49 27.42 12.77
N ALA A 527 -6.49 28.73 12.52
CA ALA A 527 -6.22 29.73 13.55
C ALA A 527 -7.23 29.67 14.70
N ALA A 528 -8.53 29.50 14.38
CA ALA A 528 -9.57 29.32 15.40
C ALA A 528 -9.36 28.02 16.21
N GLY A 529 -8.98 26.94 15.53
CA GLY A 529 -8.66 25.66 16.18
C GLY A 529 -7.46 25.75 17.11
N GLN A 530 -6.40 26.47 16.72
CA GLN A 530 -5.23 26.72 17.56
C GLN A 530 -5.62 27.50 18.82
N GLU A 531 -6.46 28.52 18.68
CA GLU A 531 -6.92 29.31 19.83
C GLU A 531 -7.75 28.46 20.80
N PHE A 532 -8.62 27.60 20.27
CA PHE A 532 -9.37 26.64 21.10
C PHE A 532 -8.44 25.63 21.79
N ALA A 533 -7.46 25.08 21.08
CA ALA A 533 -6.48 24.15 21.66
C ALA A 533 -5.69 24.80 22.81
N ARG A 534 -5.25 26.05 22.63
CA ARG A 534 -4.59 26.83 23.70
C ARG A 534 -5.49 27.03 24.90
N PHE A 535 -6.77 27.35 24.69
CA PHE A 535 -7.75 27.49 25.76
C PHE A 535 -7.90 26.20 26.57
N GLU A 536 -7.93 25.04 25.91
CA GLU A 536 -7.98 23.71 26.53
C GLU A 536 -6.64 23.28 27.17
N GLY A 537 -5.62 24.14 27.15
CA GLY A 537 -4.28 23.82 27.67
C GLY A 537 -3.53 22.77 26.85
N MET A 538 -3.99 22.47 25.63
CA MET A 538 -3.22 21.73 24.66
C MET A 538 -2.12 22.69 24.19
N GLY A 539 -0.88 22.43 24.61
CA GLY A 539 0.25 23.30 24.27
C GLY A 539 0.39 23.51 22.75
N ASP A 540 1.11 24.57 22.36
CA ASP A 540 1.26 25.03 20.96
C ASP A 540 1.81 23.98 19.97
N ASN A 541 2.22 22.79 20.43
CA ASN A 541 3.28 22.03 19.80
C ASN A 541 2.87 21.06 18.68
N ASP A 542 1.60 20.70 18.50
CA ASP A 542 1.22 19.68 17.49
C ASP A 542 -0.06 19.96 16.69
N PHE A 543 -0.74 21.09 16.93
CA PHE A 543 -2.06 21.32 16.34
C PHE A 543 -2.04 21.37 14.80
N GLY A 544 -0.97 21.88 14.17
CA GLY A 544 -0.94 22.13 12.72
C GLY A 544 -1.11 20.87 11.85
N LEU A 545 -0.23 19.87 12.00
CA LEU A 545 -0.33 18.63 11.22
C LEU A 545 -1.46 17.72 11.71
N GLU A 546 -1.79 17.75 12.99
CA GLU A 546 -2.95 17.02 13.53
C GLU A 546 -4.26 17.58 12.97
N PHE A 547 -4.37 18.90 12.80
CA PHE A 547 -5.51 19.53 12.16
C PHE A 547 -5.72 19.04 10.72
N LEU A 548 -4.64 18.81 9.96
CA LEU A 548 -4.75 18.24 8.61
C LEU A 548 -5.33 16.81 8.62
N GLN A 549 -5.25 16.08 9.73
CA GLN A 549 -5.92 14.77 9.85
C GLN A 549 -7.44 14.95 9.98
N PHE A 550 -7.87 15.94 10.76
CA PHE A 550 -9.30 16.25 10.89
C PHE A 550 -9.91 16.69 9.55
N THR A 551 -9.12 17.33 8.68
CA THR A 551 -9.55 17.80 7.35
C THR A 551 -9.07 16.94 6.18
N GLU A 552 -8.62 15.69 6.42
CA GLU A 552 -7.89 14.85 5.45
C GLU A 552 -8.52 14.81 4.05
N MET A 553 -9.83 14.51 3.93
CA MET A 553 -10.52 14.47 2.63
C MET A 553 -10.51 15.81 1.87
N THR A 554 -10.65 16.92 2.57
CA THR A 554 -10.71 18.26 1.97
C THR A 554 -9.29 18.71 1.57
N ASN A 555 -8.27 18.29 2.34
CA ASN A 555 -6.86 18.48 2.01
C ASN A 555 -6.46 17.70 0.75
N ILE A 556 -6.95 16.47 0.57
CA ILE A 556 -6.72 15.69 -0.65
C ILE A 556 -7.28 16.44 -1.87
N LYS A 557 -8.52 16.95 -1.79
CA LYS A 557 -9.15 17.68 -2.90
C LYS A 557 -8.42 18.97 -3.25
N ILE A 558 -8.06 19.80 -2.26
CA ILE A 558 -7.32 21.05 -2.55
C ILE A 558 -5.93 20.75 -3.14
N ASN A 559 -5.27 19.67 -2.71
CA ASN A 559 -4.00 19.24 -3.31
C ASN A 559 -4.18 18.83 -4.78
N ILE A 560 -5.24 18.09 -5.11
CA ILE A 560 -5.57 17.73 -6.51
C ILE A 560 -5.86 19.00 -7.33
N LEU A 561 -6.58 19.97 -6.78
CA LEU A 561 -6.86 21.23 -7.45
C LEU A 561 -5.54 21.96 -7.76
N ILE A 562 -4.69 22.17 -6.77
CA ILE A 562 -3.43 22.89 -6.93
C ILE A 562 -2.46 22.13 -7.85
N SER A 563 -2.38 20.79 -7.79
CA SER A 563 -1.50 20.02 -8.68
C SER A 563 -1.93 20.12 -10.13
N ARG A 564 -3.24 20.08 -10.41
CA ARG A 564 -3.77 20.31 -11.76
C ARG A 564 -3.53 21.74 -12.22
N LEU A 565 -3.71 22.73 -11.34
CA LEU A 565 -3.40 24.12 -11.63
C LEU A 565 -1.91 24.35 -11.91
N ALA A 566 -1.02 23.65 -11.21
CA ALA A 566 0.43 23.74 -11.42
C ALA A 566 0.88 23.20 -12.80
N ARG A 567 0.08 22.32 -13.41
CA ARG A 567 0.28 21.88 -14.80
C ARG A 567 -0.17 22.93 -15.82
N VAL A 568 -1.06 23.85 -15.43
CA VAL A 568 -1.51 24.97 -16.27
C VAL A 568 -0.57 26.17 -16.12
N ASP A 569 -0.29 26.57 -14.88
CA ASP A 569 0.61 27.67 -14.53
C ASP A 569 1.28 27.34 -13.18
N PHE A 570 2.51 26.85 -13.26
CA PHE A 570 3.27 26.39 -12.10
C PHE A 570 3.55 27.54 -11.13
N GLU A 571 3.96 28.70 -11.63
CA GLU A 571 4.29 29.88 -10.83
C GLU A 571 3.06 30.40 -10.07
N LYS A 572 1.89 30.46 -10.72
CA LYS A 572 0.64 30.86 -10.05
C LYS A 572 0.21 29.84 -8.99
N ALA A 573 0.36 28.55 -9.26
CA ALA A 573 0.07 27.49 -8.28
C ALA A 573 1.05 27.50 -7.09
N GLU A 574 2.33 27.77 -7.33
CA GLU A 574 3.34 27.97 -6.28
C GLU A 574 2.95 29.16 -5.38
N ASN A 575 2.49 30.27 -5.97
CA ASN A 575 1.99 31.42 -5.22
C ASN A 575 0.74 31.10 -4.38
N VAL A 576 -0.16 30.25 -4.89
CA VAL A 576 -1.29 29.73 -4.11
C VAL A 576 -0.80 28.92 -2.90
N LEU A 577 0.16 28.01 -3.09
CA LEU A 577 0.76 27.23 -2.00
C LEU A 577 1.41 28.12 -0.94
N ARG A 578 2.06 29.21 -1.33
CA ARG A 578 2.74 30.12 -0.38
C ARG A 578 1.77 30.85 0.56
N ARG A 579 0.46 30.83 0.32
CA ARG A 579 -0.55 31.49 1.17
C ARG A 579 -1.00 30.68 2.37
N TRP A 580 -0.61 29.41 2.48
CA TRP A 580 -0.72 28.70 3.75
C TRP A 580 0.11 29.43 4.81
N GLN A 581 -0.55 29.88 5.88
CA GLN A 581 0.06 30.75 6.90
C GLN A 581 1.01 29.98 7.83
N MET A 582 0.67 28.72 8.16
CA MET A 582 1.52 27.86 8.96
C MET A 582 2.60 27.19 8.09
N PRO A 583 3.91 27.35 8.41
CA PRO A 583 4.99 26.76 7.63
C PRO A 583 4.87 25.24 7.48
N GLU A 584 4.53 24.51 8.54
CA GLU A 584 4.42 23.06 8.53
C GLU A 584 3.33 22.57 7.55
N ILE A 585 2.17 23.25 7.57
CA ILE A 585 1.06 22.96 6.66
C ILE A 585 1.45 23.34 5.24
N ARG A 586 2.04 24.51 5.03
CA ARG A 586 2.51 24.96 3.71
C ARG A 586 3.44 23.92 3.09
N ILE A 587 4.46 23.49 3.83
CA ILE A 587 5.44 22.52 3.33
C ILE A 587 4.75 21.18 3.05
N GLN A 588 3.92 20.68 3.96
CA GLN A 588 3.19 19.43 3.75
C GLN A 588 2.30 19.46 2.49
N MET A 589 1.56 20.54 2.28
CA MET A 589 0.69 20.71 1.11
C MET A 589 1.52 20.81 -0.17
N ALA A 590 2.63 21.57 -0.14
CA ALA A 590 3.53 21.67 -1.28
C ALA A 590 4.21 20.33 -1.62
N LEU A 591 4.68 19.57 -0.63
CA LEU A 591 5.22 18.22 -0.83
C LEU A 591 4.16 17.26 -1.41
N SER A 592 2.90 17.38 -0.98
CA SER A 592 1.80 16.58 -1.50
C SER A 592 1.50 16.90 -2.97
N VAL A 593 1.53 18.19 -3.35
CA VAL A 593 1.41 18.63 -4.75
C VAL A 593 2.60 18.14 -5.58
N LEU A 594 3.83 18.29 -5.08
CA LEU A 594 5.03 17.79 -5.75
C LEU A 594 5.00 16.28 -5.94
N SER A 595 4.47 15.53 -4.97
CA SER A 595 4.26 14.09 -5.11
C SER A 595 3.39 13.75 -6.30
N ASP A 596 2.26 14.46 -6.50
CA ASP A 596 1.39 14.22 -7.66
C ASP A 596 2.09 14.60 -8.98
N LEU A 597 2.78 15.73 -9.02
CA LEU A 597 3.48 16.21 -10.21
C LEU A 597 4.64 15.29 -10.63
N LEU A 598 5.39 14.78 -9.65
CA LEU A 598 6.58 13.98 -9.88
C LEU A 598 6.24 12.51 -10.11
N ILE A 599 5.37 11.90 -9.29
CA ILE A 599 5.04 10.46 -9.38
C ILE A 599 4.07 10.17 -10.53
N ASN A 600 3.09 11.05 -10.77
CA ASN A 600 2.11 10.92 -11.85
C ASN A 600 2.31 12.04 -12.89
N PRO A 601 3.36 11.97 -13.72
CA PRO A 601 3.70 13.06 -14.63
C PRO A 601 2.83 13.10 -15.89
N GLU A 602 1.66 12.45 -15.90
CA GLU A 602 0.76 12.47 -17.06
C GLU A 602 0.45 13.93 -17.44
N PRO A 603 0.69 14.34 -18.70
CA PRO A 603 0.27 15.67 -19.12
C PRO A 603 -1.24 15.78 -18.92
N ILE A 604 -1.77 17.00 -18.81
CA ILE A 604 -3.21 17.24 -19.05
C ILE A 604 -3.42 16.96 -20.55
N THR A 605 -3.37 15.70 -20.96
CA THR A 605 -3.43 15.33 -22.37
C THR A 605 -4.85 15.57 -22.84
N ASP A 606 -4.95 16.52 -23.75
CA ASP A 606 -5.96 16.50 -24.79
C ASP A 606 -5.60 15.31 -25.68
N LYS A 607 -6.16 14.11 -25.40
CA LYS A 607 -6.05 12.93 -26.29
C LYS A 607 -6.74 13.14 -27.67
N THR A 608 -7.06 14.39 -27.99
CA THR A 608 -7.91 14.86 -29.09
C THR A 608 -7.14 15.17 -30.37
N GLY A 609 -5.79 15.22 -30.35
CA GLY A 609 -5.01 15.44 -31.56
C GLY A 609 -4.86 14.23 -32.48
N GLU A 610 -4.80 13.01 -31.94
CA GLU A 610 -4.42 11.81 -32.71
C GLU A 610 -5.61 10.97 -33.23
N MET A 611 -6.84 11.21 -32.77
CA MET A 611 -8.04 10.49 -33.25
C MET A 611 -8.89 11.28 -34.25
N ALA A 612 -8.42 12.45 -34.70
CA ALA A 612 -9.08 13.24 -35.76
C ALA A 612 -8.41 13.08 -37.15
N GLU A 613 -7.30 12.34 -37.25
CA GLU A 613 -6.59 12.06 -38.51
C GLU A 613 -6.57 10.57 -38.92
N LYS A 614 -7.47 9.75 -38.36
CA LYS A 614 -7.83 8.43 -38.88
C LYS A 614 -9.34 8.32 -38.97
#